data_AF-A0A6L4ZNJ3-F1
#
_entry.id   AF-A0A6L4ZNJ3-F1
#
_cell.length_a   1.000
_cell.length_b   1.000
_cell.length_c   1.000
_cell.angle_alpha   90.00
_cell.angle_beta   90.00
_cell.angle_gamma   90.00
#
_symmetry.space_group_name_H-M   'P 1'
#
loop_
_entity.id
_entity.type
_entity.pdbx_description
1 polymer ?
#
loop_
_entity_poly.entity_id
_entity_poly.type
_entity_poly.pdbx_seq_one_letter_code
_entity_poly.pdbx_strand_id
1 'polypeptide(L)'
;MWLPILRKDNEARVPKAAAVVSDSRATNYWDADKILAREFAETLEFVEKTKPAWDIYLVYGKTAKWEIKAPSPDYWMHKLDDFPKANFLDASKLAKEIEKQLAINQ
;
A
#
# COMPACT_ATOMS: atom_id res chain seq x y z
N MET A 1 4.35 -4.82 6.25
CA MET A 1 5.27 -3.75 6.72
C MET A 1 4.53 -2.91 7.74
N TRP A 2 5.20 -2.56 8.84
CA TRP A 2 4.72 -1.67 9.89
C TRP A 2 5.66 -0.48 9.95
N LEU A 3 5.15 0.73 10.12
CA LEU A 3 5.95 1.95 10.06
C LEU A 3 5.40 3.04 10.99
N PRO A 4 6.22 4.00 11.45
CA PRO A 4 5.78 5.04 12.37
C PRO A 4 5.10 6.18 11.61
N ILE A 5 3.77 6.15 11.54
CA ILE A 5 2.97 7.21 10.95
C ILE A 5 2.44 8.16 12.02
N LEU A 6 1.75 7.63 13.02
CA LEU A 6 1.19 8.40 14.12
C LEU A 6 2.25 8.60 15.20
N ARG A 7 2.13 9.68 15.97
CA ARG A 7 3.08 10.07 17.03
C ARG A 7 3.39 8.95 18.04
N LYS A 8 2.47 8.01 18.26
CA LYS A 8 2.61 6.93 19.25
C LYS A 8 3.08 5.61 18.64
N ASP A 9 3.23 5.53 17.33
CA ASP A 9 3.68 4.31 16.65
C ASP A 9 5.16 4.06 16.94
N ASN A 10 5.48 2.81 17.26
CA ASN A 10 6.84 2.36 17.49
C ASN A 10 6.89 0.83 17.34
N GLU A 11 8.11 0.31 17.16
CA GLU A 11 8.35 -1.11 16.89
C GLU A 11 7.80 -2.02 17.99
N ALA A 12 7.86 -1.61 19.26
CA ALA A 12 7.38 -2.42 20.38
C ALA A 12 5.86 -2.68 20.33
N ARG A 13 5.10 -1.92 19.52
CA ARG A 13 3.67 -2.17 19.28
C ARG A 13 3.39 -3.15 18.15
N VAL A 14 4.40 -3.47 17.32
CA VAL A 14 4.25 -4.34 16.14
C VAL A 14 3.69 -5.72 16.49
N PRO A 15 4.14 -6.44 17.55
CA PRO A 15 3.60 -7.76 17.86
C PRO A 15 2.08 -7.76 18.06
N LYS A 16 1.55 -6.73 18.73
CA LYS A 16 0.11 -6.59 18.97
C LYS A 16 -0.65 -6.26 17.68
N ALA A 17 -0.10 -5.41 16.82
CA ALA A 17 -0.74 -5.03 15.56
C ALA A 17 -0.69 -6.17 14.53
N ALA A 18 0.44 -6.87 14.44
CA ALA A 18 0.64 -8.03 13.56
C ALA A 18 -0.31 -9.19 13.85
N ALA A 19 -0.80 -9.32 15.10
CA ALA A 19 -1.79 -10.33 15.46
C ALA A 19 -3.12 -10.21 14.69
N VAL A 20 -3.43 -9.04 14.12
CA VAL A 20 -4.62 -8.84 13.26
C VAL A 20 -4.44 -9.51 11.89
N VAL A 21 -3.20 -9.66 11.44
CA VAL A 21 -2.83 -10.34 10.18
C VAL A 21 -2.16 -11.66 10.54
N SER A 22 -2.94 -12.60 11.06
CA SER A 22 -2.47 -13.90 11.58
C SER A 22 -2.28 -14.98 10.51
N ASP A 23 -2.42 -14.65 9.23
CA ASP A 23 -2.21 -15.60 8.12
C ASP A 23 -0.74 -16.05 8.08
N SER A 24 -0.50 -17.36 8.10
CA SER A 24 0.85 -17.96 8.09
C SER A 24 1.71 -17.56 6.88
N ARG A 25 1.10 -17.07 5.80
CA ARG A 25 1.80 -16.59 4.60
C ARG A 25 2.24 -15.13 4.73
N ALA A 26 1.75 -14.40 5.73
CA ALA A 26 2.10 -13.01 5.96
C ALA A 26 3.39 -12.89 6.76
N THR A 27 4.41 -12.26 6.18
CA THR A 27 5.63 -11.89 6.92
C THR A 27 5.55 -10.42 7.35
N ASN A 28 5.79 -10.18 8.63
CA ASN A 28 5.71 -8.86 9.24
C ASN A 28 7.11 -8.28 9.44
N TYR A 29 7.33 -7.05 8.97
CA TYR A 29 8.59 -6.32 9.12
C TYR A 29 8.32 -4.91 9.65
N TRP A 30 9.29 -4.33 10.36
CA TRP A 30 9.28 -2.94 10.79
C TRP A 30 10.15 -2.08 9.87
N ASP A 31 9.62 -0.96 9.40
CA ASP A 31 10.29 0.04 8.57
C ASP A 31 10.31 1.38 9.34
N ALA A 32 11.30 1.53 10.23
CA ALA A 32 11.47 2.72 11.06
C ALA A 32 11.59 4.00 10.22
N ASP A 33 12.28 3.85 9.10
CA ASP A 33 12.63 4.95 8.22
C ASP A 33 11.53 5.27 7.22
N LYS A 34 10.49 4.45 7.07
CA LYS A 34 9.41 4.64 6.07
C LYS A 34 9.93 4.58 4.62
N ILE A 35 10.96 3.78 4.37
CA ILE A 35 11.58 3.64 3.04
C ILE A 35 10.54 3.23 2.00
N LEU A 36 9.77 2.18 2.28
CA LEU A 36 8.80 1.65 1.30
C LEU A 36 7.66 2.63 1.04
N ALA A 37 7.18 3.31 2.10
CA ALA A 37 6.11 4.28 1.97
C ALA A 37 6.53 5.52 1.17
N ARG A 38 7.80 5.95 1.26
CA ARG A 38 8.34 7.02 0.40
C ARG A 38 8.48 6.55 -1.05
N GLU A 39 8.95 5.33 -1.26
CA GLU A 39 9.07 4.78 -2.60
C GLU A 39 7.71 4.70 -3.31
N PHE A 40 6.65 4.27 -2.61
CA PHE A 40 5.30 4.33 -3.17
C PHE A 40 4.81 5.76 -3.41
N ALA A 41 5.15 6.71 -2.55
CA ALA A 41 4.81 8.12 -2.78
C ALA A 41 5.44 8.66 -4.08
N GLU A 42 6.69 8.27 -4.38
CA GLU A 42 7.35 8.61 -5.64
C GLU A 42 6.67 7.93 -6.84
N THR A 43 6.43 6.62 -6.77
CA THR A 43 5.82 5.82 -7.85
C THR A 43 4.40 6.28 -8.21
N LEU A 44 3.65 6.75 -7.22
CA LEU A 44 2.27 7.22 -7.37
C LEU A 44 2.19 8.74 -7.65
N GLU A 45 3.34 9.38 -7.87
CA GLU A 45 3.45 10.82 -8.16
C GLU A 45 2.74 11.71 -7.14
N PHE A 46 2.91 11.40 -5.85
CA PHE A 46 2.32 12.17 -4.76
C PHE A 46 2.72 13.65 -4.89
N VAL A 47 1.73 14.55 -4.77
CA VAL A 47 1.93 16.01 -4.89
C VAL A 47 3.02 16.49 -3.92
N GLU A 48 3.07 15.87 -2.74
CA GLU A 48 4.10 16.07 -1.73
C GLU A 48 4.92 14.79 -1.55
N LYS A 49 5.95 14.61 -2.39
CA LYS A 49 6.84 13.41 -2.41
C LYS A 49 7.57 13.15 -1.08
N THR A 50 7.58 14.11 -0.17
CA THR A 50 8.17 13.99 1.17
C THR A 50 7.25 13.30 2.17
N LYS A 51 5.94 13.19 1.89
CA LYS A 51 4.99 12.48 2.75
C LYS A 51 4.99 10.98 2.43
N PRO A 52 5.07 10.10 3.44
CA PRO A 52 4.97 8.67 3.23
C PRO A 52 3.59 8.30 2.70
N ALA A 53 3.52 7.38 1.74
CA ALA A 53 2.27 6.80 1.29
C ALA A 53 1.79 5.74 2.29
N TRP A 54 0.64 6.00 2.92
CA TRP A 54 -0.04 5.11 3.86
C TRP A 54 -1.55 5.16 3.59
N ASP A 55 -2.30 4.16 4.06
CA ASP A 55 -3.72 3.99 3.70
C ASP A 55 -4.00 4.03 2.18
N ILE A 56 -3.12 3.35 1.43
CA ILE A 56 -3.20 3.15 -0.02
C ILE A 56 -3.61 1.71 -0.34
N TYR A 57 -4.28 1.54 -1.47
CA TYR A 57 -4.72 0.25 -2.00
C TYR A 57 -4.15 0.14 -3.41
N LEU A 58 -3.27 -0.83 -3.64
CA LEU A 58 -2.54 -1.01 -4.89
C LEU A 58 -2.93 -2.34 -5.54
N VAL A 59 -3.28 -2.29 -6.82
CA VAL A 59 -3.59 -3.48 -7.63
C VAL A 59 -2.53 -3.61 -8.71
N TYR A 60 -1.89 -4.77 -8.72
CA TYR A 60 -0.84 -5.13 -9.67
C TYR A 60 -1.32 -6.24 -10.58
N GLY A 61 -1.19 -6.08 -11.89
CA GLY A 61 -1.49 -7.13 -12.85
C GLY A 61 -0.35 -8.12 -13.03
N LYS A 62 -0.60 -9.16 -13.85
CA LYS A 62 0.32 -10.29 -14.09
C LYS A 62 1.69 -9.90 -14.67
N THR A 63 1.80 -8.73 -15.28
CA THR A 63 3.04 -8.22 -15.86
C THR A 63 3.89 -7.44 -14.86
N ALA A 64 3.39 -7.20 -13.65
CA ALA A 64 4.13 -6.52 -12.59
C ALA A 64 5.32 -7.38 -12.15
N LYS A 65 6.52 -6.77 -12.16
CA LYS A 65 7.76 -7.40 -11.71
C LYS A 65 8.30 -6.62 -10.52
N TRP A 66 8.51 -7.33 -9.41
CA TRP A 66 9.13 -6.80 -8.22
C TRP A 66 10.64 -7.00 -8.33
N GLU A 67 11.37 -5.90 -8.51
CA GLU A 67 12.83 -5.91 -8.56
C GLU A 67 13.37 -5.01 -7.43
N ILE A 68 14.40 -4.20 -7.71
CA ILE A 68 14.95 -3.24 -6.73
C ILE A 68 13.93 -2.15 -6.41
N LYS A 69 13.14 -1.73 -7.42
CA LYS A 69 12.03 -0.80 -7.25
C LYS A 69 10.69 -1.52 -7.39
N ALA A 70 9.71 -1.07 -6.62
CA ALA A 70 8.34 -1.47 -6.78
C ALA A 70 7.83 -1.05 -8.17
N PRO A 71 7.11 -1.94 -8.89
CA PRO A 71 6.52 -1.58 -10.16
C PRO A 71 5.43 -0.51 -9.96
N SER A 72 5.07 0.19 -11.03
CA SER A 72 3.84 0.99 -11.03
C SER A 72 2.63 0.06 -10.95
N PRO A 73 1.65 0.35 -10.09
CA PRO A 73 0.42 -0.42 -10.04
C PRO A 73 -0.45 -0.13 -11.27
N ASP A 74 -1.21 -1.12 -11.70
CA ASP A 74 -2.21 -0.97 -12.76
C ASP A 74 -3.38 -0.09 -12.30
N TYR A 75 -3.67 -0.14 -10.99
CA TYR A 75 -4.72 0.65 -10.36
C TYR A 75 -4.38 0.95 -8.91
N TRP A 76 -4.79 2.12 -8.41
CA TRP A 76 -4.62 2.47 -7.02
C TRP A 76 -5.68 3.43 -6.48
N MET A 77 -5.90 3.35 -5.18
CA MET A 77 -6.76 4.24 -4.40
C MET A 77 -6.12 4.61 -3.05
N HIS A 78 -6.67 5.60 -2.35
CA HIS A 78 -6.22 6.00 -1.01
C HIS A 78 -7.41 6.42 -0.12
N LYS A 79 -7.17 6.53 1.20
CA LYS A 79 -8.08 7.18 2.16
C LYS A 79 -7.54 8.49 2.75
N LEU A 80 -6.44 8.99 2.20
CA LEU A 80 -5.80 10.22 2.68
C LEU A 80 -6.50 11.47 2.11
N ASP A 81 -6.69 12.49 2.94
CA ASP A 81 -7.34 13.75 2.55
C ASP A 81 -6.48 14.63 1.64
N ASP A 82 -5.16 14.46 1.68
CA ASP A 82 -4.17 15.26 0.95
C ASP A 82 -4.05 14.91 -0.56
N PHE A 83 -5.02 14.20 -1.12
CA PHE A 83 -4.93 13.55 -2.43
C PHE A 83 -6.10 13.88 -3.37
N PRO A 84 -5.91 13.69 -4.70
CA PRO A 84 -6.99 13.84 -5.66
C PRO A 84 -8.18 12.94 -5.31
N LYS A 85 -9.34 13.56 -5.08
CA LYS A 85 -10.60 12.83 -4.77
C LYS A 85 -10.97 11.78 -5.81
N ALA A 86 -10.46 11.90 -7.04
CA ALA A 86 -10.65 10.92 -8.11
C ALA A 86 -10.16 9.51 -7.72
N ASN A 87 -9.13 9.41 -6.87
CA ASN A 87 -8.54 8.16 -6.40
C ASN A 87 -8.95 7.81 -4.96
N PHE A 88 -9.91 8.53 -4.38
CA PHE A 88 -10.42 8.20 -3.05
C PHE A 88 -11.08 6.81 -3.06
N LEU A 89 -10.89 6.05 -1.99
CA LEU A 89 -11.35 4.67 -1.92
C LEU A 89 -12.85 4.54 -2.20
N ASP A 90 -13.17 3.76 -3.22
CA ASP A 90 -14.50 3.25 -3.54
C ASP A 90 -14.41 1.73 -3.62
N ALA A 91 -15.04 1.06 -2.66
CA ALA A 91 -14.97 -0.39 -2.51
C ALA A 91 -15.50 -1.14 -3.74
N SER A 92 -16.53 -0.62 -4.40
CA SER A 92 -17.12 -1.28 -5.57
C SER A 92 -16.19 -1.22 -6.78
N LYS A 93 -15.49 -0.10 -6.96
CA LYS A 93 -14.49 0.05 -8.02
C LYS A 93 -13.25 -0.79 -7.74
N LEU A 94 -12.77 -0.79 -6.50
CA LEU A 94 -11.63 -1.62 -6.12
C LEU A 94 -11.91 -3.11 -6.36
N ALA A 95 -13.10 -3.59 -5.96
CA ALA A 95 -13.51 -4.98 -6.20
C ALA A 95 -13.50 -5.33 -7.70
N LYS A 96 -14.04 -4.46 -8.56
CA LYS A 96 -14.03 -4.67 -10.02
C LYS A 96 -12.62 -4.74 -10.60
N GLU A 97 -11.70 -3.88 -10.15
CA GLU A 97 -10.31 -3.94 -10.62
C GLU A 97 -9.59 -5.20 -10.14
N ILE A 98 -9.88 -5.69 -8.92
CA ILE A 98 -9.38 -6.98 -8.45
C ILE A 98 -9.93 -8.13 -9.31
N GLU A 99 -11.25 -8.17 -9.53
CA GLU A 99 -11.91 -9.19 -10.35
C GLU A 99 -11.36 -9.24 -11.77
N LYS A 100 -11.12 -8.09 -12.39
CA LYS A 100 -10.50 -7.99 -13.72
C LYS A 100 -9.12 -8.65 -13.76
N GLN A 101 -8.29 -8.44 -12.74
CA GLN A 101 -6.95 -9.05 -12.68
C GLN A 101 -7.02 -10.57 -12.43
N LEU A 102 -8.04 -11.03 -11.72
CA LEU A 102 -8.25 -12.46 -11.45
C LEU A 102 -8.87 -13.20 -12.65
N ALA A 103 -9.82 -12.59 -13.35
CA ALA A 103 -10.55 -13.18 -14.47
C ALA A 103 -9.67 -13.44 -15.70
N ILE A 104 -8.54 -12.72 -15.82
CA ILE A 104 -7.53 -12.97 -16.86
C ILE A 104 -6.80 -14.32 -16.64
N ASN A 105 -7.03 -15.01 -15.51
CA ASN A 105 -6.42 -16.29 -15.16
C ASN A 105 -7.37 -17.51 -15.31
N GLN A 106 -8.54 -17.36 -15.94
CA GLN A 106 -9.41 -18.46 -16.37
C GLN A 106 -9.39 -18.61 -17.89
#